data_AF-A0A2E0THJ3-F1
#
_entry.id   AF-A0A2E0THJ3-F1
#
_cell.length_a   1.000
_cell.length_b   1.000
_cell.length_c   1.000
_cell.angle_alpha   90.00
_cell.angle_beta   90.00
_cell.angle_gamma   90.00
#
_symmetry.space_group_name_H-M   'P 1'
#
loop_
_entity.id
_entity.type
_entity.pdbx_description
1 polymer ?
#
loop_
_entity_poly.entity_id
_entity_poly.type
_entity_poly.pdbx_seq_one_letter_code
_entity_poly.pdbx_strand_id
1 'polypeptide(L)'
;MANPSPRALLPLAVVSVLAASGAGRGVAQGGSPEDAELVLAVASAGEADAEGERLGPVRQGRLRSGQARRWSLRLPAGACVLWVARGGAGLANLDLRILRGRAALARDTATGPAAEARHCAGERAETLRLEVKAFRGAGRFAAAAYRVEAGAEATEEVAGTSPLARLGVLVERHGGDTIPVTPPRVEQLEEGAPLGRAVPLAPGRCYRVFAAGGPGVERLALALEGPSGARIQAATPDHATPTLGVLRPLCPARPGRYRVQLVAAAGRGSVAWRVFGTPVREAAAREERAEVHPVGGRGRGYVPERIRQRHRQVGEGALAVTDVLEGTLRRSQVARHEVEVRAGRCYVVIAAAVPSAQRMSVRVVDPFGLEQAESEPDPIPHTRVCPNASGTWRIELKMELGYGAYGLQVFEGG
;
A
#
# COMPACT_ATOMS: atom_id res chain seq x y z
N MET A 1 19.50 -77.59 18.86
CA MET A 1 20.44 -77.16 19.91
C MET A 1 20.13 -75.71 20.22
N ALA A 2 19.72 -75.47 21.47
CA ALA A 2 19.23 -74.20 21.98
C ALA A 2 20.28 -73.51 22.86
N ASN A 3 20.01 -72.24 23.21
CA ASN A 3 20.66 -71.32 24.19
C ASN A 3 21.74 -70.34 23.68
N PRO A 4 21.96 -69.19 24.36
CA PRO A 4 20.97 -68.21 24.86
C PRO A 4 21.44 -66.73 24.70
N SER A 5 20.56 -65.80 25.04
CA SER A 5 20.75 -64.33 25.10
C SER A 5 21.77 -63.84 26.14
N PRO A 6 22.24 -62.58 26.05
CA PRO A 6 22.58 -61.78 27.23
C PRO A 6 21.57 -60.64 27.47
N ARG A 7 21.09 -60.56 28.71
CA ARG A 7 20.33 -59.43 29.27
C ARG A 7 21.31 -58.39 29.79
N ALA A 8 21.16 -57.14 29.36
CA ALA A 8 21.79 -55.98 30.00
C ALA A 8 20.76 -55.29 30.92
N LEU A 9 21.13 -55.15 32.19
CA LEU A 9 20.41 -54.41 33.22
C LEU A 9 20.70 -52.91 33.08
N LEU A 10 19.67 -52.07 33.07
CA LEU A 10 19.78 -50.62 33.24
C LEU A 10 19.20 -50.22 34.61
N PRO A 11 19.80 -49.25 35.32
CA PRO A 11 19.34 -48.83 36.63
C PRO A 11 18.14 -47.88 36.55
N LEU A 12 17.16 -48.11 37.43
CA LEU A 12 16.07 -47.20 37.74
C LEU A 12 16.61 -45.94 38.41
N ALA A 13 16.48 -44.79 37.74
CA ALA A 13 16.59 -43.48 38.37
C ALA A 13 15.21 -43.08 38.94
N VAL A 14 15.13 -42.99 40.26
CA VAL A 14 13.98 -42.42 40.98
C VAL A 14 14.03 -40.90 40.83
N VAL A 15 13.13 -40.35 40.03
CA VAL A 15 12.89 -38.90 39.95
C VAL A 15 11.79 -38.55 40.93
N SER A 16 12.15 -37.87 42.02
CA SER A 16 11.20 -37.27 42.96
C SER A 16 10.48 -36.09 42.30
N VAL A 17 9.17 -36.24 42.09
CA VAL A 17 8.29 -35.15 41.65
C VAL A 17 7.87 -34.33 42.87
N LEU A 18 8.51 -33.18 43.07
CA LEU A 18 8.05 -32.14 43.99
C LEU A 18 6.93 -31.34 43.30
N ALA A 19 5.70 -31.49 43.82
CA ALA A 19 4.54 -30.72 43.41
C ALA A 19 4.66 -29.28 43.91
N ALA A 20 5.04 -28.35 43.03
CA ALA A 20 4.94 -26.91 43.26
C ALA A 20 3.55 -26.42 42.82
N SER A 21 2.63 -26.38 43.78
CA SER A 21 1.32 -25.74 43.66
C SER A 21 1.48 -24.22 43.76
N GLY A 22 1.35 -23.50 42.64
CA GLY A 22 1.47 -22.03 42.64
C GLY A 22 1.16 -21.35 41.32
N ALA A 23 0.25 -21.89 40.51
CA ALA A 23 -0.19 -21.26 39.26
C ALA A 23 -1.34 -20.27 39.53
N GLY A 24 -1.00 -19.04 39.89
CA GLY A 24 -1.90 -17.91 39.78
C GLY A 24 -2.24 -17.67 38.31
N ARG A 25 -3.38 -18.21 37.85
CA ARG A 25 -3.99 -17.85 36.56
C ARG A 25 -4.44 -16.39 36.63
N GLY A 26 -3.54 -15.47 36.29
CA GLY A 26 -3.91 -14.12 35.90
C GLY A 26 -4.71 -14.21 34.60
N VAL A 27 -6.03 -14.16 34.71
CA VAL A 27 -6.92 -13.97 33.56
C VAL A 27 -6.45 -12.68 32.89
N ALA A 28 -5.92 -12.80 31.67
CA ALA A 28 -5.65 -11.65 30.82
C ALA A 28 -6.97 -10.89 30.66
N GLN A 29 -7.13 -9.80 31.41
CA GLN A 29 -8.28 -8.91 31.26
C GLN A 29 -8.23 -8.41 29.81
N GLY A 30 -9.14 -8.93 28.99
CA GLY A 30 -9.30 -8.49 27.61
C GLY A 30 -9.50 -6.99 27.60
N GLY A 31 -8.49 -6.26 27.10
CA GLY A 31 -8.58 -4.82 26.92
C GLY A 31 -9.82 -4.48 26.09
N SER A 32 -10.44 -3.34 26.39
CA SER A 32 -11.57 -2.89 25.58
C SER A 32 -11.12 -2.64 24.12
N PRO A 33 -11.99 -2.79 23.11
CA PRO A 33 -11.65 -2.49 21.72
C PRO A 33 -11.02 -1.09 21.55
N GLU A 34 -11.48 -0.11 22.33
CA GLU A 34 -10.92 1.24 22.39
C GLU A 34 -9.45 1.26 22.84
N ASP A 35 -9.07 0.41 23.80
CA ASP A 35 -7.67 0.30 24.25
C ASP A 35 -6.75 -0.19 23.14
N ALA A 36 -7.21 -1.20 22.39
CA ALA A 36 -6.48 -1.75 21.27
C ALA A 36 -6.31 -0.71 20.16
N GLU A 37 -7.36 0.07 19.86
CA GLU A 37 -7.31 1.15 18.88
C GLU A 37 -6.34 2.27 19.30
N LEU A 38 -6.31 2.64 20.58
CA LEU A 38 -5.40 3.67 21.08
C LEU A 38 -3.94 3.24 21.05
N VAL A 39 -3.66 2.01 21.52
CA VAL A 39 -2.31 1.44 21.48
C VAL A 39 -1.82 1.36 20.04
N LEU A 40 -2.72 0.95 19.14
CA LEU A 40 -2.43 0.88 17.73
C LEU A 40 -2.14 2.25 17.13
N ALA A 41 -2.94 3.27 17.42
CA ALA A 41 -2.73 4.61 16.89
C ALA A 41 -1.37 5.17 17.29
N VAL A 42 -0.97 5.00 18.55
CA VAL A 42 0.34 5.44 19.06
C VAL A 42 1.48 4.64 18.44
N ALA A 43 1.33 3.31 18.34
CA ALA A 43 2.31 2.45 17.66
C ALA A 43 2.51 2.87 16.20
N SER A 44 1.42 3.11 15.47
CA SER A 44 1.45 3.52 14.06
C SER A 44 2.10 4.88 13.84
N ALA A 45 1.99 5.81 14.77
CA ALA A 45 2.63 7.11 14.63
C ALA A 45 4.13 7.04 14.93
N GLY A 46 4.52 6.33 15.99
CA GLY A 46 5.90 6.38 16.46
C GLY A 46 6.87 5.38 15.84
N GLU A 47 6.44 4.12 15.63
CA GLU A 47 7.32 3.11 14.98
C GLU A 47 7.54 3.42 13.50
N ALA A 48 6.76 4.35 12.98
CA ALA A 48 6.13 4.05 11.73
C ALA A 48 6.09 5.33 10.89
N ASP A 49 5.40 6.39 11.31
CA ASP A 49 5.57 7.69 10.60
C ASP A 49 6.97 8.26 10.83
N ALA A 50 7.65 7.80 11.89
CA ALA A 50 8.97 8.27 12.30
C ALA A 50 10.09 7.24 12.20
N GLU A 51 9.77 6.01 11.75
CA GLU A 51 10.72 4.88 11.69
C GLU A 51 11.46 4.62 13.02
N GLY A 52 10.79 4.87 14.16
CA GLY A 52 11.43 4.86 15.47
C GLY A 52 11.42 3.51 16.18
N GLU A 53 12.49 3.19 16.91
CA GLU A 53 12.51 2.04 17.82
C GLU A 53 11.83 2.40 19.15
N ARG A 54 10.82 1.62 19.55
CA ARG A 54 10.05 1.93 20.76
C ARG A 54 10.90 1.82 22.05
N LEU A 55 11.01 2.93 22.78
CA LEU A 55 11.73 3.07 24.06
C LEU A 55 10.85 2.66 25.26
N GLY A 56 10.44 1.39 25.29
CA GLY A 56 9.68 0.79 26.40
C GLY A 56 8.22 0.44 26.06
N PRO A 57 7.38 0.14 27.06
CA PRO A 57 6.00 -0.24 26.83
C PRO A 57 5.12 0.97 26.53
N VAL A 58 4.07 0.75 25.74
CA VAL A 58 2.99 1.73 25.56
C VAL A 58 2.34 2.01 26.92
N ARG A 59 2.22 3.28 27.26
CA ARG A 59 1.57 3.77 28.48
C ARG A 59 0.10 3.98 28.19
N GLN A 60 -0.76 3.47 29.04
CA GLN A 60 -2.21 3.68 28.93
C GLN A 60 -2.77 4.18 30.25
N GLY A 61 -3.91 4.84 30.18
CA GLY A 61 -4.63 5.24 31.38
C GLY A 61 -5.84 6.09 31.08
N ARG A 62 -6.30 6.79 32.12
CA ARG A 62 -7.35 7.81 32.00
C ARG A 62 -6.82 9.16 32.48
N LEU A 63 -7.29 10.21 31.82
CA LEU A 63 -7.02 11.59 32.18
C LEU A 63 -8.35 12.35 32.34
N ARG A 64 -8.37 13.27 33.30
CA ARG A 64 -9.39 14.31 33.43
C ARG A 64 -8.83 15.63 32.90
N SER A 65 -9.70 16.59 32.59
CA SER A 65 -9.27 17.93 32.15
C SER A 65 -8.31 18.55 33.17
N GLY A 66 -7.18 19.06 32.69
CA GLY A 66 -6.09 19.60 33.49
C GLY A 66 -5.14 18.56 34.10
N GLN A 67 -5.49 17.27 34.12
CA GLN A 67 -4.65 16.21 34.67
C GLN A 67 -3.46 15.92 33.75
N ALA A 68 -2.30 15.67 34.36
CA ALA A 68 -1.10 15.24 33.66
C ALA A 68 -0.56 13.90 34.23
N ARG A 69 0.09 13.14 33.36
CA ARG A 69 0.89 11.96 33.71
C ARG A 69 2.33 12.17 33.22
N ARG A 70 3.29 11.66 33.99
CA ARG A 70 4.72 11.89 33.75
C ARG A 70 5.51 10.60 33.86
N TRP A 71 6.52 10.45 33.00
CA TRP A 71 7.47 9.34 33.03
C TRP A 71 8.88 9.87 32.82
N SER A 72 9.86 9.18 33.39
CA SER A 72 11.28 9.46 33.15
C SER A 72 11.79 8.59 32.01
N LEU A 73 12.59 9.17 31.12
CA LEU A 73 13.29 8.47 30.04
C LEU A 73 14.75 8.89 30.07
N ARG A 74 15.66 7.91 30.01
CA ARG A 74 17.08 8.17 29.78
C ARG A 74 17.36 8.05 28.28
N LEU A 75 17.73 9.16 27.64
CA LEU A 75 18.05 9.21 26.22
C LEU A 75 19.57 9.17 26.05
N PRO A 76 20.13 8.21 25.29
CA PRO A 76 21.57 8.19 24.99
C PRO A 76 22.05 9.47 24.29
N ALA A 77 23.34 9.76 24.38
CA ALA A 77 23.96 10.85 23.63
C ALA A 77 23.72 10.68 22.12
N GLY A 78 23.45 11.78 21.42
CA GLY A 78 23.21 11.80 19.97
C GLY A 78 21.93 11.11 19.51
N ALA A 79 21.13 10.52 20.40
CA ALA A 79 19.85 9.91 20.04
C ALA A 79 18.72 10.95 20.08
N CYS A 80 17.73 10.80 19.20
CA CYS A 80 16.50 11.56 19.24
C CYS A 80 15.36 10.73 19.82
N VAL A 81 14.43 11.39 20.50
CA VAL A 81 13.18 10.79 20.96
C VAL A 81 12.00 11.47 20.27
N LEU A 82 11.06 10.65 19.80
CA LEU A 82 9.70 11.04 19.48
C LEU A 82 8.77 10.54 20.60
N TRP A 83 8.04 11.45 21.21
CA TRP A 83 6.99 11.17 22.20
C TRP A 83 5.63 11.37 21.53
N VAL A 84 4.83 10.30 21.43
CA VAL A 84 3.51 10.32 20.79
C VAL A 84 2.42 9.94 21.77
N ALA A 85 1.26 10.58 21.66
CA ALA A 85 0.07 10.20 22.41
C ALA A 85 -1.21 10.37 21.60
N ARG A 86 -2.20 9.55 21.96
CA ARG A 86 -3.56 9.60 21.42
C ARG A 86 -4.58 9.49 22.56
N GLY A 87 -5.59 10.33 22.50
CA GLY A 87 -6.76 10.34 23.36
C GLY A 87 -7.90 9.56 22.72
N GLY A 88 -8.62 8.79 23.56
CA GLY A 88 -9.83 8.08 23.19
C GLY A 88 -11.06 8.96 23.24
N ALA A 89 -12.23 8.32 23.29
CA ALA A 89 -13.50 9.03 23.35
C ALA A 89 -13.55 9.99 24.56
N GLY A 90 -14.06 11.19 24.34
CA GLY A 90 -14.19 12.24 25.36
C GLY A 90 -12.93 13.07 25.63
N LEU A 91 -11.76 12.64 25.13
CA LEU A 91 -10.50 13.35 25.34
C LEU A 91 -10.19 14.20 24.10
N ALA A 92 -10.64 15.45 24.10
CA ALA A 92 -10.71 16.30 22.92
C ALA A 92 -9.41 17.08 22.60
N ASN A 93 -8.59 17.34 23.61
CA ASN A 93 -7.31 18.03 23.45
C ASN A 93 -6.24 17.42 24.39
N LEU A 94 -5.18 16.86 23.81
CA LEU A 94 -3.97 16.41 24.49
C LEU A 94 -2.80 17.34 24.20
N ASP A 95 -2.08 17.74 25.25
CA ASP A 95 -0.77 18.37 25.13
C ASP A 95 0.31 17.36 25.48
N LEU A 96 1.42 17.39 24.73
CA LEU A 96 2.65 16.67 25.06
C LEU A 96 3.77 17.63 25.41
N ARG A 97 4.63 17.24 26.36
CA ARG A 97 5.86 17.97 26.66
C ARG A 97 7.01 17.02 26.91
N ILE A 98 8.19 17.40 26.41
CA ILE A 98 9.47 16.80 26.78
C ILE A 98 10.23 17.82 27.62
N LEU A 99 10.59 17.45 28.85
CA LEU A 99 11.15 18.36 29.84
C LEU A 99 12.56 17.93 30.27
N ARG A 100 13.45 18.90 30.47
CA ARG A 100 14.73 18.76 31.20
C ARG A 100 14.65 19.57 32.50
N GLY A 101 14.51 18.88 33.63
CA GLY A 101 14.23 19.53 34.91
C GLY A 101 12.86 20.25 34.88
N ARG A 102 12.88 21.59 34.85
CA ARG A 102 11.68 22.45 34.69
C ARG A 102 11.54 23.06 33.29
N ALA A 103 12.59 23.01 32.47
CA ALA A 103 12.58 23.56 31.12
C ALA A 103 11.84 22.62 30.16
N ALA A 104 10.99 23.16 29.29
CA ALA A 104 10.41 22.42 28.18
C ALA A 104 11.32 22.50 26.97
N LEU A 105 11.78 21.35 26.50
CA LEU A 105 12.62 21.22 25.31
C LEU A 105 11.75 21.14 24.06
N ALA A 106 10.61 20.46 24.15
CA ALA A 106 9.63 20.34 23.08
C ALA A 106 8.21 20.29 23.66
N ARG A 107 7.24 20.74 22.87
CA ARG A 107 5.82 20.72 23.23
C ARG A 107 4.94 20.58 21.99
N ASP A 108 3.86 19.83 22.13
CA ASP A 108 2.70 19.94 21.26
C ASP A 108 1.63 20.79 21.97
N THR A 109 1.00 21.69 21.21
CA THR A 109 -0.10 22.54 21.68
C THR A 109 -1.27 22.57 20.69
N ALA A 110 -1.29 21.67 19.71
CA ALA A 110 -2.39 21.50 18.78
C ALA A 110 -3.68 21.13 19.53
N THR A 111 -4.84 21.55 19.03
CA THR A 111 -6.10 21.47 19.77
C THR A 111 -6.83 20.12 19.66
N GLY A 112 -6.10 19.05 19.32
CA GLY A 112 -6.66 17.75 18.93
C GLY A 112 -6.41 16.61 19.92
N PRO A 113 -7.02 15.44 19.69
CA PRO A 113 -6.83 14.26 20.53
C PRO A 113 -5.53 13.51 20.24
N ALA A 114 -4.74 13.88 19.23
CA ALA A 114 -3.40 13.36 19.00
C ALA A 114 -2.39 14.46 19.28
N ALA A 115 -1.23 14.07 19.80
CA ALA A 115 -0.14 14.97 20.02
C ALA A 115 1.21 14.26 19.89
N GLU A 116 2.22 15.01 19.44
CA GLU A 116 3.59 14.55 19.24
C GLU A 116 4.63 15.60 19.61
N ALA A 117 5.76 15.17 20.18
CA ALA A 117 6.88 16.05 20.49
C ALA A 117 8.20 15.32 20.21
N ARG A 118 9.17 16.01 19.60
CA ARG A 118 10.53 15.46 19.36
C ARG A 118 11.60 16.23 20.10
N HIS A 119 12.65 15.52 20.52
CA HIS A 119 13.84 16.13 21.11
C HIS A 119 15.09 15.28 20.80
N CYS A 120 16.18 15.91 20.42
CA CYS A 120 17.47 15.26 20.22
C CYS A 120 18.43 15.56 21.38
N ALA A 121 18.99 14.51 21.99
CA ALA A 121 20.06 14.68 22.97
C ALA A 121 21.33 15.17 22.27
N GLY A 122 22.07 16.06 22.93
CA GLY A 122 23.39 16.48 22.45
C GLY A 122 24.46 15.41 22.67
N GLU A 123 25.70 15.84 22.85
CA GLU A 123 26.87 14.96 23.05
C GLU A 123 26.84 14.13 24.34
N ARG A 124 25.89 14.40 25.26
CA ARG A 124 25.78 13.70 26.53
C ARG A 124 24.42 13.06 26.65
N ALA A 125 24.37 11.89 27.28
CA ALA A 125 23.11 11.25 27.63
C ALA A 125 22.32 12.12 28.61
N GLU A 126 21.00 12.17 28.44
CA GLU A 126 20.11 13.04 29.19
C GLU A 126 19.00 12.26 29.90
N THR A 127 18.55 12.76 31.04
CA THR A 127 17.32 12.27 31.67
C THR A 127 16.20 13.27 31.40
N LEU A 128 15.22 12.82 30.62
CA LEU A 128 14.06 13.57 30.20
C LEU A 128 12.84 13.19 31.05
N ARG A 129 11.91 14.13 31.21
CA ARG A 129 10.56 13.86 31.71
C ARG A 129 9.57 14.03 30.57
N LEU A 130 8.87 12.96 30.23
CA LEU A 130 7.82 12.93 29.23
C LEU A 130 6.49 13.17 29.92
N GLU A 131 5.74 14.18 29.49
CA GLU A 131 4.44 14.55 30.06
C GLU A 131 3.34 14.39 29.01
N VAL A 132 2.21 13.82 29.42
CA VAL A 132 0.93 13.82 28.68
C VAL A 132 -0.08 14.54 29.55
N LYS A 133 -0.74 15.57 29.02
CA LYS A 133 -1.75 16.34 29.74
C LYS A 133 -3.03 16.44 28.93
N ALA A 134 -4.19 16.17 29.56
CA ALA A 134 -5.47 16.47 28.94
C ALA A 134 -5.76 17.97 29.13
N PHE A 135 -5.57 18.77 28.10
CA PHE A 135 -5.91 20.20 28.16
C PHE A 135 -7.42 20.39 28.26
N ARG A 136 -8.18 19.66 27.44
CA ARG A 136 -9.65 19.68 27.41
C ARG A 136 -10.23 18.28 27.23
N GLY A 137 -11.27 18.00 28.00
CA GLY A 137 -11.99 16.73 27.97
C GLY A 137 -11.45 15.71 28.98
N ALA A 138 -12.05 14.53 28.98
CA ALA A 138 -11.69 13.44 29.86
C ALA A 138 -11.95 12.11 29.15
N GLY A 139 -11.04 11.16 29.29
CA GLY A 139 -11.15 9.89 28.59
C GLY A 139 -9.93 9.01 28.78
N ARG A 140 -9.86 7.94 27.97
CA ARG A 140 -8.69 7.06 27.91
C ARG A 140 -7.60 7.72 27.07
N PHE A 141 -6.36 7.32 27.29
CA PHE A 141 -5.24 7.69 26.42
C PHE A 141 -4.25 6.53 26.28
N ALA A 142 -3.47 6.58 25.20
CA ALA A 142 -2.23 5.84 25.06
C ALA A 142 -1.08 6.80 24.74
N ALA A 143 0.15 6.46 25.12
CA ALA A 143 1.36 7.20 24.78
C ALA A 143 2.60 6.30 24.73
N ALA A 144 3.56 6.60 23.86
CA ALA A 144 4.82 5.86 23.78
C ALA A 144 5.96 6.73 23.26
N ALA A 145 7.17 6.35 23.66
CA ALA A 145 8.41 7.00 23.26
C ALA A 145 9.12 6.12 22.23
N TYR A 146 9.75 6.75 21.25
CA TYR A 146 10.45 6.10 20.16
C TYR A 146 11.80 6.76 19.99
N ARG A 147 12.85 5.97 19.82
CA ARG A 147 14.16 6.43 19.40
C ARG A 147 14.14 6.57 17.89
N VAL A 148 14.44 7.77 17.40
CA VAL A 148 14.52 8.05 15.97
C VAL A 148 15.95 8.49 15.64
N GLU A 149 16.40 8.19 14.44
CA GLU A 149 17.74 8.59 13.98
C GLU A 149 17.87 10.12 13.95
N ALA A 150 19.03 10.62 14.38
CA ALA A 150 19.35 12.04 14.32
C ALA A 150 19.52 12.44 12.84
N GLY A 151 18.54 13.18 12.32
CA GLY A 151 18.41 13.47 10.88
C GLY A 151 17.03 13.14 10.31
N ALA A 152 16.23 12.33 11.01
CA ALA A 152 14.78 12.25 10.79
C ALA A 152 14.06 13.48 11.37
N GLU A 153 14.66 14.66 11.25
CA GLU A 153 14.00 15.92 11.53
C GLU A 153 12.80 16.04 10.59
N ALA A 154 11.72 16.61 11.11
CA ALA A 154 10.57 17.00 10.32
C ALA A 154 11.05 17.77 9.09
N THR A 155 10.56 17.38 7.92
CA THR A 155 10.77 18.08 6.65
C THR A 155 12.23 18.18 6.20
N GLU A 156 12.87 17.06 5.87
CA GLU A 156 13.60 17.08 4.60
C GLU A 156 12.51 17.30 3.53
N GLU A 157 12.32 18.56 3.12
CA GLU A 157 11.42 18.91 2.04
C GLU A 157 11.78 18.01 0.88
N VAL A 158 10.91 17.04 0.59
CA VAL A 158 11.19 16.00 -0.40
C VAL A 158 11.67 16.69 -1.67
N ALA A 159 12.92 16.43 -2.07
CA ALA A 159 13.55 17.12 -3.18
C ALA A 159 12.69 16.96 -4.44
N GLY A 160 12.40 18.06 -5.11
CA GLY A 160 11.55 18.08 -6.30
C GLY A 160 10.76 19.37 -6.40
N THR A 161 10.75 19.96 -7.60
CA THR A 161 10.04 21.20 -7.91
C THR A 161 8.56 20.98 -8.24
N SER A 162 8.17 19.73 -8.53
CA SER A 162 6.79 19.36 -8.87
C SER A 162 6.23 18.32 -7.89
N PRO A 163 4.91 18.29 -7.65
CA PRO A 163 4.31 17.28 -6.78
C PRO A 163 4.53 15.85 -7.29
N LEU A 164 4.61 15.64 -8.62
CA LEU A 164 4.91 14.32 -9.19
C LEU A 164 6.34 13.86 -8.90
N ALA A 165 7.32 14.77 -8.98
CA ALA A 165 8.71 14.44 -8.63
C ALA A 165 8.80 14.05 -7.15
N ARG A 166 8.16 14.83 -6.26
CA ARG A 166 8.09 14.52 -4.83
C ARG A 166 7.39 13.19 -4.55
N LEU A 167 6.29 12.92 -5.23
CA LEU A 167 5.60 11.63 -5.16
C LEU A 167 6.52 10.47 -5.58
N GLY A 168 7.34 10.67 -6.62
CA GLY A 168 8.34 9.70 -7.07
C GLY A 168 9.33 9.34 -5.97
N VAL A 169 9.89 10.33 -5.29
CA VAL A 169 10.82 10.12 -4.15
C VAL A 169 10.15 9.39 -3.00
N LEU A 170 8.90 9.72 -2.65
CA LEU A 170 8.14 8.98 -1.62
C LEU A 170 7.95 7.51 -2.00
N VAL A 171 7.68 7.24 -3.27
CA VAL A 171 7.49 5.88 -3.78
C VAL A 171 8.79 5.11 -3.80
N GLU A 172 9.91 5.73 -4.17
CA GLU A 172 11.22 5.09 -4.09
C GLU A 172 11.60 4.74 -2.64
N ARG A 173 11.38 5.68 -1.72
CA ARG A 173 11.70 5.51 -0.29
C ARG A 173 10.81 4.49 0.41
N HIS A 174 9.49 4.52 0.15
CA HIS A 174 8.51 3.78 0.95
C HIS A 174 7.66 2.78 0.14
N GLY A 175 7.87 2.67 -1.17
CA GLY A 175 7.08 1.81 -2.06
C GLY A 175 7.28 0.32 -1.77
N GLY A 176 8.52 -0.11 -1.51
CA GLY A 176 8.86 -1.53 -1.36
C GLY A 176 8.38 -2.37 -2.56
N ASP A 177 7.94 -3.60 -2.31
CA ASP A 177 7.47 -4.54 -3.35
C ASP A 177 6.03 -4.28 -3.84
N THR A 178 5.50 -3.08 -3.62
CA THR A 178 4.13 -2.75 -4.05
C THR A 178 4.11 -2.31 -5.52
N ILE A 179 3.06 -2.71 -6.23
CA ILE A 179 2.82 -2.30 -7.61
C ILE A 179 1.74 -1.22 -7.67
N PRO A 180 1.81 -0.30 -8.64
CA PRO A 180 0.76 0.68 -8.81
C PRO A 180 -0.62 0.05 -9.06
N VAL A 181 -1.63 0.57 -8.36
CA VAL A 181 -3.05 0.18 -8.52
C VAL A 181 -3.82 1.27 -9.28
N THR A 182 -3.42 2.54 -9.13
CA THR A 182 -3.94 3.65 -9.90
C THR A 182 -2.81 4.32 -10.70
N PRO A 183 -3.11 5.05 -11.79
CA PRO A 183 -2.16 6.03 -12.34
C PRO A 183 -1.89 7.12 -11.29
N PRO A 184 -0.76 7.83 -11.39
CA PRO A 184 -0.58 9.05 -10.62
C PRO A 184 -1.63 10.07 -11.05
N ARG A 185 -2.22 10.78 -10.08
CA ARG A 185 -3.18 11.86 -10.31
C ARG A 185 -2.56 13.15 -9.81
N VAL A 186 -2.74 14.25 -10.54
CA VAL A 186 -2.40 15.60 -10.09
C VAL A 186 -3.70 16.38 -10.00
N GLU A 187 -3.93 17.03 -8.87
CA GLU A 187 -5.16 17.72 -8.53
C GLU A 187 -4.82 19.10 -7.98
N GLN A 188 -5.75 20.06 -8.07
CA GLN A 188 -5.61 21.36 -7.42
C GLN A 188 -6.43 21.37 -6.13
N LEU A 189 -5.83 21.82 -5.02
CA LEU A 189 -6.50 21.97 -3.74
C LEU A 189 -6.48 23.42 -3.28
N GLU A 190 -7.64 23.88 -2.84
CA GLU A 190 -7.78 25.08 -2.01
C GLU A 190 -7.63 24.71 -0.53
N GLU A 191 -7.17 25.66 0.27
CA GLU A 191 -6.99 25.46 1.71
C GLU A 191 -8.33 25.10 2.38
N GLY A 192 -8.32 24.03 3.19
CA GLY A 192 -9.47 23.51 3.92
C GLY A 192 -10.52 22.78 3.07
N ALA A 193 -10.47 22.88 1.74
CA ALA A 193 -11.43 22.24 0.86
C ALA A 193 -11.12 20.73 0.70
N PRO A 194 -12.07 19.82 1.01
CA PRO A 194 -11.82 18.39 0.87
C PRO A 194 -11.99 17.91 -0.58
N LEU A 195 -11.07 17.04 -1.00
CA LEU A 195 -11.12 16.34 -2.28
C LEU A 195 -11.22 14.82 -2.06
N GLY A 196 -12.33 14.24 -2.49
CA GLY A 196 -12.57 12.80 -2.45
C GLY A 196 -12.36 12.11 -3.81
N ARG A 197 -11.67 10.98 -3.83
CA ARG A 197 -11.48 10.14 -5.02
C ARG A 197 -11.76 8.67 -4.69
N ALA A 198 -12.66 8.05 -5.46
CA ALA A 198 -12.99 6.64 -5.27
C ALA A 198 -11.91 5.74 -5.89
N VAL A 199 -11.43 4.76 -5.15
CA VAL A 199 -10.43 3.77 -5.59
C VAL A 199 -10.94 2.35 -5.33
N PRO A 200 -10.83 1.43 -6.30
CA PRO A 200 -11.21 0.05 -6.09
C PRO A 200 -10.13 -0.67 -5.29
N LEU A 201 -10.48 -1.19 -4.11
CA LEU A 201 -9.60 -2.07 -3.35
C LEU A 201 -10.27 -3.43 -3.19
N ALA A 202 -9.48 -4.49 -3.38
CA ALA A 202 -9.86 -5.89 -3.26
C ALA A 202 -9.13 -6.57 -2.07
N PRO A 203 -9.76 -7.57 -1.42
CA PRO A 203 -9.13 -8.39 -0.40
C PRO A 203 -7.97 -9.22 -0.98
N GLY A 204 -7.12 -9.77 -0.12
CA GLY A 204 -5.95 -10.56 -0.55
C GLY A 204 -4.78 -9.72 -1.09
N ARG A 205 -4.92 -8.39 -1.06
CA ARG A 205 -3.84 -7.42 -1.30
C ARG A 205 -3.78 -6.45 -0.12
N CYS A 206 -2.60 -5.91 0.11
CA CYS A 206 -2.45 -4.79 1.03
C CYS A 206 -1.96 -3.56 0.29
N TYR A 207 -2.48 -2.40 0.65
CA TYR A 207 -2.32 -1.16 -0.11
C TYR A 207 -1.49 -0.12 0.64
N ARG A 208 -0.92 0.79 -0.14
CA ARG A 208 -0.27 2.02 0.30
C ARG A 208 -0.84 3.19 -0.50
N VAL A 209 -0.97 4.35 0.14
CA VAL A 209 -1.40 5.58 -0.54
C VAL A 209 -0.35 6.64 -0.26
N PHE A 210 0.20 7.23 -1.33
CA PHE A 210 1.16 8.31 -1.21
C PHE A 210 0.54 9.58 -1.78
N ALA A 211 0.77 10.71 -1.11
CA ALA A 211 0.41 12.02 -1.63
C ALA A 211 1.54 13.01 -1.38
N ALA A 212 1.73 13.94 -2.32
CA ALA A 212 2.75 14.97 -2.26
C ALA A 212 2.20 16.30 -2.77
N GLY A 213 2.25 17.32 -1.92
CA GLY A 213 1.98 18.71 -2.24
C GLY A 213 3.13 19.35 -2.99
N GLY A 214 2.79 20.10 -4.02
CA GLY A 214 3.70 20.96 -4.76
C GLY A 214 3.92 22.29 -4.04
N PRO A 215 4.58 23.25 -4.71
CA PRO A 215 4.78 24.59 -4.16
C PRO A 215 3.45 25.22 -3.71
N GLY A 216 3.45 25.78 -2.51
CA GLY A 216 2.29 26.43 -1.90
C GLY A 216 1.41 25.54 -1.01
N VAL A 217 1.57 24.21 -1.05
CA VAL A 217 0.91 23.29 -0.10
C VAL A 217 1.85 23.04 1.06
N GLU A 218 1.57 23.61 2.23
CA GLU A 218 2.43 23.50 3.41
C GLU A 218 2.11 22.26 4.23
N ARG A 219 0.81 21.98 4.43
CA ARG A 219 0.33 20.84 5.20
C ARG A 219 -0.80 20.15 4.46
N LEU A 220 -0.67 18.85 4.27
CA LEU A 220 -1.62 18.03 3.53
C LEU A 220 -2.15 16.92 4.43
N ALA A 221 -3.46 16.89 4.64
CA ALA A 221 -4.14 15.76 5.27
C ALA A 221 -4.45 14.71 4.21
N LEU A 222 -4.24 13.44 4.57
CA LEU A 222 -4.58 12.28 3.75
C LEU A 222 -5.38 11.28 4.60
N ALA A 223 -6.52 10.82 4.09
CA ALA A 223 -7.31 9.78 4.74
C ALA A 223 -7.85 8.77 3.74
N LEU A 224 -8.12 7.55 4.22
CA LEU A 224 -8.83 6.52 3.48
C LEU A 224 -10.13 6.18 4.20
N GLU A 225 -11.24 6.28 3.50
CA GLU A 225 -12.57 5.89 3.96
C GLU A 225 -13.01 4.60 3.28
N GLY A 226 -13.65 3.72 4.05
CA GLY A 226 -14.24 2.49 3.56
C GLY A 226 -15.54 2.72 2.80
N PRO A 227 -16.11 1.68 2.15
CA PRO A 227 -17.36 1.78 1.40
C PRO A 227 -18.56 2.26 2.22
N SER A 228 -18.54 2.08 3.55
CA SER A 228 -19.57 2.59 4.47
C SER A 228 -19.37 4.04 4.92
N GLY A 229 -18.35 4.72 4.40
CA GLY A 229 -17.94 6.06 4.86
C GLY A 229 -17.11 6.06 6.15
N ALA A 230 -16.89 4.91 6.78
CA ALA A 230 -16.05 4.81 7.97
C ALA A 230 -14.58 5.08 7.62
N ARG A 231 -13.92 5.97 8.35
CA ARG A 231 -12.48 6.24 8.19
C ARG A 231 -11.68 5.02 8.64
N ILE A 232 -10.84 4.50 7.74
CA ILE A 232 -9.99 3.33 7.96
C ILE A 232 -8.62 3.76 8.50
N GLN A 233 -8.02 4.78 7.87
CA GLN A 233 -6.74 5.35 8.29
C GLN A 233 -6.69 6.83 7.90
N ALA A 234 -5.93 7.63 8.63
CA ALA A 234 -5.59 9.00 8.26
C ALA A 234 -4.18 9.33 8.74
N ALA A 235 -3.49 10.14 7.95
CA ALA A 235 -2.24 10.80 8.31
C ALA A 235 -2.54 12.18 8.90
N THR A 236 -1.75 12.58 9.89
CA THR A 236 -1.81 13.92 10.46
C THR A 236 -1.33 14.94 9.41
N PRO A 237 -1.91 16.15 9.33
CA PRO A 237 -1.45 17.18 8.42
C PRO A 237 -0.33 18.01 9.06
N ASP A 238 0.83 17.39 9.25
CA ASP A 238 2.05 18.00 9.78
C ASP A 238 3.00 18.43 8.64
N HIS A 239 2.96 17.76 7.49
CA HIS A 239 3.74 18.12 6.29
C HIS A 239 2.95 17.96 4.98
N ALA A 240 3.55 18.36 3.86
CA ALA A 240 2.95 18.33 2.53
C ALA A 240 2.98 16.94 1.86
N THR A 241 3.55 15.92 2.49
CA THR A 241 3.88 14.62 1.86
C THR A 241 3.36 13.40 2.63
N PRO A 242 2.09 13.38 3.06
CA PRO A 242 1.54 12.31 3.90
C PRO A 242 1.49 10.97 3.17
N THR A 243 1.59 9.89 3.93
CA THR A 243 1.49 8.51 3.43
C THR A 243 0.50 7.70 4.26
N LEU A 244 -0.12 6.68 3.66
CA LEU A 244 -0.93 5.67 4.34
C LEU A 244 -0.41 4.29 3.96
N GLY A 245 -0.57 3.31 4.86
CA GLY A 245 -0.24 1.93 4.57
C GLY A 245 1.26 1.56 4.57
N VAL A 246 2.17 2.51 4.78
CA VAL A 246 3.63 2.21 4.80
C VAL A 246 3.96 1.19 5.89
N LEU A 247 3.24 1.27 7.01
CA LEU A 247 3.66 0.69 8.30
C LEU A 247 2.78 -0.46 8.70
N ARG A 248 1.48 -0.21 8.63
CA ARG A 248 0.47 -1.25 8.53
C ARG A 248 -0.10 -1.20 7.13
N PRO A 249 0.28 -2.14 6.26
CA PRO A 249 -0.33 -2.26 4.95
C PRO A 249 -1.86 -2.24 5.08
N LEU A 250 -2.51 -1.42 4.24
CA LEU A 250 -3.97 -1.31 4.24
C LEU A 250 -4.53 -2.59 3.62
N CYS A 251 -4.89 -3.59 4.42
CA CYS A 251 -5.41 -4.86 3.90
C CYS A 251 -6.94 -4.92 4.08
N PRO A 252 -7.74 -4.47 3.10
CA PRO A 252 -9.19 -4.47 3.22
C PRO A 252 -9.74 -5.89 3.31
N ALA A 253 -10.61 -6.15 4.30
CA ALA A 253 -11.27 -7.44 4.46
C ALA A 253 -12.40 -7.68 3.45
N ARG A 254 -12.91 -6.62 2.82
CA ARG A 254 -14.02 -6.66 1.86
C ARG A 254 -13.64 -5.89 0.59
N PRO A 255 -14.01 -6.38 -0.60
CA PRO A 255 -13.82 -5.60 -1.82
C PRO A 255 -14.76 -4.40 -1.81
N GLY A 256 -14.37 -3.31 -2.47
CA GLY A 256 -15.28 -2.18 -2.66
C GLY A 256 -14.61 -0.92 -3.18
N ARG A 257 -15.44 0.12 -3.31
CA ARG A 257 -14.99 1.49 -3.64
C ARG A 257 -14.66 2.20 -2.34
N TYR A 258 -13.36 2.29 -2.05
CA TYR A 258 -12.84 3.10 -0.96
C TYR A 258 -12.68 4.54 -1.44
N ARG A 259 -12.60 5.51 -0.53
CA ARG A 259 -12.42 6.90 -0.87
C ARG A 259 -11.13 7.44 -0.26
N VAL A 260 -10.20 7.84 -1.11
CA VAL A 260 -9.04 8.65 -0.71
C VAL A 260 -9.52 10.09 -0.55
N GLN A 261 -9.28 10.67 0.62
CA GLN A 261 -9.62 12.05 0.97
C GLN A 261 -8.34 12.84 1.15
N LEU A 262 -8.27 14.00 0.50
CA LEU A 262 -7.16 14.94 0.58
C LEU A 262 -7.69 16.30 1.04
N VAL A 263 -6.96 16.97 1.94
CA VAL A 263 -7.26 18.35 2.36
C VAL A 263 -5.96 19.11 2.52
N ALA A 264 -5.77 20.23 1.83
CA ALA A 264 -4.69 21.15 2.15
C ALA A 264 -5.02 21.85 3.47
N ALA A 265 -4.46 21.38 4.59
CA ALA A 265 -4.74 21.91 5.92
C ALA A 265 -4.07 23.28 6.18
N ALA A 266 -3.05 23.62 5.38
CA ALA A 266 -2.46 24.94 5.29
C ALA A 266 -1.86 25.11 3.89
N GLY A 267 -2.07 26.29 3.30
CA GLY A 267 -1.65 26.59 1.95
C GLY A 267 -2.56 26.00 0.87
N ARG A 268 -2.21 26.22 -0.39
CA ARG A 268 -2.97 25.81 -1.57
C ARG A 268 -2.05 25.49 -2.72
N GLY A 269 -2.51 24.65 -3.64
CA GLY A 269 -1.77 24.34 -4.87
C GLY A 269 -1.97 22.91 -5.34
N SER A 270 -1.06 22.48 -6.23
CA SER A 270 -1.16 21.18 -6.87
C SER A 270 -0.72 20.07 -5.93
N VAL A 271 -1.45 18.96 -5.89
CA VAL A 271 -1.11 17.76 -5.14
C VAL A 271 -1.08 16.57 -6.10
N ALA A 272 -0.04 15.74 -6.00
CA ALA A 272 0.02 14.46 -6.68
C ALA A 272 -0.28 13.33 -5.70
N TRP A 273 -1.02 12.31 -6.12
CA TRP A 273 -1.27 11.13 -5.30
C TRP A 273 -1.41 9.86 -6.12
N ARG A 274 -1.15 8.71 -5.49
CA ARG A 274 -1.26 7.39 -6.13
C ARG A 274 -1.48 6.28 -5.10
N VAL A 275 -2.24 5.25 -5.49
CA VAL A 275 -2.42 4.02 -4.69
C VAL A 275 -1.53 2.92 -5.25
N PHE A 276 -0.87 2.21 -4.35
CA PHE A 276 -0.07 1.02 -4.61
C PHE A 276 -0.65 -0.15 -3.84
N GLY A 277 -0.38 -1.36 -4.29
CA GLY A 277 -0.78 -2.57 -3.58
C GLY A 277 0.20 -3.70 -3.80
N THR A 278 0.33 -4.59 -2.83
CA THR A 278 1.08 -5.83 -2.99
C THR A 278 0.54 -6.60 -4.20
N PRO A 279 1.37 -7.38 -4.89
CA PRO A 279 0.87 -8.35 -5.86
C PRO A 279 -0.16 -9.26 -5.18
N VAL A 280 -1.18 -9.69 -5.93
CA VAL A 280 -2.15 -10.67 -5.41
C VAL A 280 -1.39 -11.96 -5.17
N ARG A 281 -1.45 -12.55 -3.97
CA ARG A 281 -0.71 -13.82 -3.70
C ARG A 281 -1.16 -14.95 -4.62
N GLU A 282 -2.41 -14.94 -5.10
CA GLU A 282 -2.89 -15.86 -6.13
C GLU A 282 -2.29 -15.60 -7.51
N ALA A 283 -2.00 -14.34 -7.85
CA ALA A 283 -1.27 -14.00 -9.06
C ALA A 283 0.20 -14.42 -8.96
N ALA A 284 0.86 -14.23 -7.80
CA ALA A 284 2.23 -14.70 -7.56
C ALA A 284 2.33 -16.25 -7.61
N ALA A 285 1.35 -16.96 -7.02
CA ALA A 285 1.27 -18.42 -7.10
C ALA A 285 0.89 -18.94 -8.49
N ARG A 286 0.18 -18.16 -9.31
CA ARG A 286 0.00 -18.42 -10.76
C ARG A 286 1.21 -18.01 -11.60
N GLU A 287 1.98 -17.00 -11.21
CA GLU A 287 3.20 -16.54 -11.89
C GLU A 287 4.30 -17.61 -11.81
N GLU A 288 4.42 -18.29 -10.67
CA GLU A 288 5.34 -19.43 -10.51
C GLU A 288 4.88 -20.67 -11.31
N ARG A 289 3.62 -20.67 -11.76
CA ARG A 289 3.08 -21.60 -12.76
C ARG A 289 2.60 -20.85 -13.99
N ALA A 290 3.36 -19.87 -14.48
CA ALA A 290 3.06 -19.22 -15.75
C ALA A 290 2.92 -20.32 -16.80
N GLU A 291 1.69 -20.66 -17.15
CA GLU A 291 1.39 -21.67 -18.15
C GLU A 291 2.00 -21.13 -19.43
N VAL A 292 3.09 -21.73 -19.87
CA VAL A 292 3.77 -21.30 -21.09
C VAL A 292 2.79 -21.55 -22.23
N HIS A 293 2.14 -20.49 -22.68
CA HIS A 293 1.22 -20.56 -23.80
C HIS A 293 2.06 -20.72 -25.08
N PRO A 294 1.80 -21.74 -25.91
CA PRO A 294 2.47 -21.85 -27.19
C PRO A 294 2.02 -20.70 -28.12
N VAL A 295 2.93 -20.20 -28.95
CA VAL A 295 2.61 -19.21 -29.99
C VAL A 295 1.62 -19.83 -30.98
N GLY A 296 0.50 -19.15 -31.21
CA GLY A 296 -0.64 -19.66 -31.97
C GLY A 296 -1.47 -20.71 -31.24
N GLY A 297 -1.28 -20.90 -29.92
CA GLY A 297 -2.04 -21.83 -29.12
C GLY A 297 -1.78 -23.29 -29.49
N ARG A 298 -2.61 -24.21 -28.96
CA ARG A 298 -2.49 -25.66 -29.25
C ARG A 298 -3.12 -26.08 -30.59
N GLY A 299 -3.82 -25.16 -31.26
CA GLY A 299 -4.53 -25.41 -32.51
C GLY A 299 -3.62 -25.54 -33.74
N ARG A 300 -4.06 -26.34 -34.73
CA ARG A 300 -3.38 -26.56 -36.02
C ARG A 300 -4.12 -25.95 -37.22
N GLY A 301 -5.13 -25.12 -36.97
CA GLY A 301 -5.93 -24.48 -38.02
C GLY A 301 -5.23 -23.29 -38.69
N TYR A 302 -5.91 -22.70 -39.67
CA TYR A 302 -5.44 -21.52 -40.40
C TYR A 302 -5.09 -20.36 -39.46
N VAL A 303 -5.98 -20.01 -38.53
CA VAL A 303 -5.80 -18.88 -37.60
C VAL A 303 -4.56 -19.05 -36.70
N PRO A 304 -4.39 -20.16 -35.95
CA PRO A 304 -3.16 -20.47 -35.23
C PRO A 304 -1.87 -20.30 -36.04
N GLU A 305 -1.86 -20.78 -37.29
CA GLU A 305 -0.68 -20.72 -38.14
C GLU A 305 -0.35 -19.29 -38.58
N ARG A 306 -1.38 -18.48 -38.86
CA ARG A 306 -1.19 -17.07 -39.20
C ARG A 306 -0.72 -16.25 -38.01
N ILE A 307 -1.17 -16.56 -36.79
CA ILE A 307 -0.63 -15.97 -35.56
C ILE A 307 0.86 -16.32 -35.42
N ARG A 308 1.26 -17.60 -35.58
CA ARG A 308 2.67 -18.02 -35.56
C ARG A 308 3.52 -17.31 -36.60
N GLN A 309 3.02 -17.20 -37.82
CA GLN A 309 3.73 -16.50 -38.89
C GLN A 309 3.92 -15.02 -38.56
N ARG A 310 2.89 -14.34 -38.06
CA ARG A 310 2.96 -12.92 -37.71
C ARG A 310 3.83 -12.67 -36.49
N HIS A 311 3.76 -13.52 -35.49
CA HIS A 311 4.64 -13.45 -34.31
C HIS A 311 6.12 -13.48 -34.69
N ARG A 312 6.54 -14.35 -35.63
CA ARG A 312 7.91 -14.34 -36.16
C ARG A 312 8.32 -13.01 -36.82
N GLN A 313 7.37 -12.20 -37.30
CA GLN A 313 7.67 -10.93 -37.96
C GLN A 313 7.68 -9.75 -36.99
N VAL A 314 6.76 -9.72 -36.02
CA VAL A 314 6.50 -8.51 -35.20
C VAL A 314 6.56 -8.75 -33.69
N GLY A 315 6.70 -10.01 -33.25
CA GLY A 315 6.71 -10.42 -31.85
C GLY A 315 7.88 -11.34 -31.51
N GLU A 316 8.94 -11.39 -32.34
CA GLU A 316 10.12 -12.20 -32.05
C GLU A 316 10.69 -11.86 -30.67
N GLY A 317 10.94 -12.88 -29.84
CA GLY A 317 11.38 -12.72 -28.46
C GLY A 317 10.27 -12.45 -27.44
N ALA A 318 9.04 -12.11 -27.86
CA ALA A 318 7.91 -11.89 -26.97
C ALA A 318 7.28 -13.23 -26.52
N LEU A 319 6.98 -13.34 -25.23
CA LEU A 319 6.36 -14.51 -24.59
C LEU A 319 4.85 -14.42 -24.66
N ALA A 320 4.16 -15.48 -25.08
CA ALA A 320 2.70 -15.48 -25.08
C ALA A 320 2.15 -15.50 -23.65
N VAL A 321 1.32 -14.51 -23.30
CA VAL A 321 0.69 -14.38 -21.97
C VAL A 321 -0.77 -14.82 -21.97
N THR A 322 -1.32 -15.17 -23.13
CA THR A 322 -2.64 -15.80 -23.28
C THR A 322 -2.54 -17.01 -24.20
N ASP A 323 -3.49 -17.94 -24.10
CA ASP A 323 -3.81 -18.85 -25.22
C ASP A 323 -4.47 -18.04 -26.36
N VAL A 324 -4.75 -18.69 -27.49
CA VAL A 324 -5.52 -18.05 -28.58
C VAL A 324 -6.98 -17.90 -28.17
N LEU A 325 -7.43 -16.65 -28.09
CA LEU A 325 -8.82 -16.28 -27.89
C LEU A 325 -9.54 -16.32 -29.24
N GLU A 326 -10.40 -17.31 -29.42
CA GLU A 326 -11.11 -17.55 -30.69
C GLU A 326 -12.54 -16.98 -30.67
N GLY A 327 -13.05 -16.63 -31.84
CA GLY A 327 -14.45 -16.24 -32.00
C GLY A 327 -14.85 -16.09 -33.46
N THR A 328 -16.04 -15.56 -33.71
CA THR A 328 -16.51 -15.19 -35.05
C THR A 328 -16.96 -13.74 -35.09
N LEU A 329 -16.74 -13.09 -36.23
CA LEU A 329 -17.17 -11.71 -36.48
C LEU A 329 -17.86 -11.59 -37.83
N ARG A 330 -18.93 -10.80 -37.85
CA ARG A 330 -19.57 -10.28 -39.06
C ARG A 330 -19.07 -8.88 -39.37
N ARG A 331 -19.29 -8.40 -40.60
CA ARG A 331 -18.97 -7.01 -40.98
C ARG A 331 -19.51 -6.00 -39.97
N SER A 332 -18.67 -5.05 -39.58
CA SER A 332 -18.92 -4.00 -38.59
C SER A 332 -19.15 -4.47 -37.15
N GLN A 333 -19.06 -5.78 -36.87
CA GLN A 333 -19.14 -6.31 -35.51
C GLN A 333 -17.83 -6.06 -34.76
N VAL A 334 -17.96 -5.83 -33.44
CA VAL A 334 -16.83 -5.69 -32.51
C VAL A 334 -16.86 -6.82 -31.50
N ALA A 335 -15.75 -7.54 -31.36
CA ALA A 335 -15.50 -8.46 -30.26
C ALA A 335 -14.64 -7.76 -29.20
N ARG A 336 -14.85 -8.10 -27.93
CA ARG A 336 -14.14 -7.51 -26.79
C ARG A 336 -13.54 -8.62 -25.95
N HIS A 337 -12.27 -8.49 -25.64
CA HIS A 337 -11.53 -9.39 -24.76
C HIS A 337 -10.88 -8.59 -23.65
N GLU A 338 -10.91 -9.12 -22.44
CA GLU A 338 -10.28 -8.53 -21.27
C GLU A 338 -8.99 -9.29 -20.96
N VAL A 339 -7.89 -8.57 -20.81
CA VAL A 339 -6.56 -9.14 -20.55
C VAL A 339 -5.90 -8.37 -19.41
N GLU A 340 -5.32 -9.11 -18.47
CA GLU A 340 -4.52 -8.52 -17.40
C GLU A 340 -3.13 -8.15 -17.94
N VAL A 341 -2.74 -6.89 -17.77
CA VAL A 341 -1.42 -6.40 -18.17
C VAL A 341 -0.72 -5.69 -17.01
N ARG A 342 0.61 -5.62 -17.08
CA ARG A 342 1.45 -4.99 -16.07
C ARG A 342 2.02 -3.67 -16.57
N ALA A 343 1.98 -2.65 -15.73
CA ALA A 343 2.66 -1.39 -15.98
C ALA A 343 4.15 -1.60 -16.20
N GLY A 344 4.74 -0.85 -17.12
CA GLY A 344 6.18 -0.89 -17.41
C GLY A 344 6.64 -2.12 -18.20
N ARG A 345 5.71 -2.99 -18.62
CA ARG A 345 5.98 -4.03 -19.62
C ARG A 345 5.41 -3.59 -20.96
N CYS A 346 5.99 -4.06 -22.07
CA CYS A 346 5.45 -3.82 -23.40
C CYS A 346 4.78 -5.10 -23.90
N TYR A 347 3.67 -4.94 -24.59
CA TYR A 347 2.84 -6.02 -25.10
C TYR A 347 2.66 -5.88 -26.61
N VAL A 348 2.68 -7.00 -27.30
CA VAL A 348 2.30 -7.13 -28.71
C VAL A 348 0.97 -7.86 -28.76
N VAL A 349 -0.01 -7.26 -29.41
CA VAL A 349 -1.31 -7.87 -29.65
C VAL A 349 -1.37 -8.29 -31.10
N ILE A 350 -1.60 -9.58 -31.37
CA ILE A 350 -1.70 -10.12 -32.73
C ILE A 350 -3.05 -10.79 -32.87
N ALA A 351 -3.78 -10.44 -33.92
CA ALA A 351 -4.95 -11.18 -34.33
C ALA A 351 -4.80 -11.73 -35.74
N ALA A 352 -5.52 -12.79 -36.05
CA ALA A 352 -5.64 -13.35 -37.39
C ALA A 352 -7.08 -13.77 -37.65
N ALA A 353 -7.57 -13.52 -38.85
CA ALA A 353 -8.87 -14.01 -39.28
C ALA A 353 -8.75 -14.98 -40.46
N VAL A 354 -9.80 -15.77 -40.71
CA VAL A 354 -9.88 -16.66 -41.87
C VAL A 354 -9.90 -15.86 -43.19
N PRO A 355 -9.59 -16.46 -44.36
CA PRO A 355 -9.47 -15.73 -45.63
C PRO A 355 -10.71 -14.91 -46.05
N SER A 356 -11.91 -15.27 -45.59
CA SER A 356 -13.13 -14.49 -45.88
C SER A 356 -13.22 -13.18 -45.09
N ALA A 357 -12.36 -12.94 -44.11
CA ALA A 357 -12.20 -11.70 -43.36
C ALA A 357 -11.01 -10.91 -43.91
N GLN A 358 -11.29 -9.91 -44.73
CA GLN A 358 -10.28 -9.20 -45.53
C GLN A 358 -9.67 -8.02 -44.78
N ARG A 359 -10.44 -7.35 -43.92
CA ARG A 359 -9.97 -6.20 -43.12
C ARG A 359 -10.52 -6.28 -41.72
N MET A 360 -9.62 -6.38 -40.75
CA MET A 360 -9.90 -6.36 -39.33
C MET A 360 -8.93 -5.39 -38.66
N SER A 361 -9.40 -4.62 -37.68
CA SER A 361 -8.53 -3.78 -36.85
C SER A 361 -8.55 -4.26 -35.40
N VAL A 362 -7.45 -4.00 -34.70
CA VAL A 362 -7.30 -4.25 -33.28
C VAL A 362 -7.08 -2.92 -32.58
N ARG A 363 -7.88 -2.67 -31.55
CA ARG A 363 -7.74 -1.53 -30.66
C ARG A 363 -7.48 -1.99 -29.24
N VAL A 364 -6.57 -1.30 -28.55
CA VAL A 364 -6.24 -1.55 -27.15
C VAL A 364 -6.67 -0.36 -26.30
N VAL A 365 -7.53 -0.63 -25.32
CA VAL A 365 -8.15 0.35 -24.44
C VAL A 365 -7.72 0.07 -23.00
N ASP A 366 -7.27 1.11 -22.31
CA ASP A 366 -6.84 1.02 -20.93
C ASP A 366 -8.03 0.82 -19.95
N PRO A 367 -7.76 0.56 -18.65
CA PRO A 367 -8.81 0.35 -17.65
C PRO A 367 -9.68 1.60 -17.40
N PHE A 368 -9.28 2.76 -17.92
CA PHE A 368 -10.01 4.03 -17.83
C PHE A 368 -10.86 4.31 -19.07
N GLY A 369 -10.83 3.42 -20.07
CA GLY A 369 -11.58 3.57 -21.30
C GLY A 369 -10.88 4.43 -22.36
N LEU A 370 -9.61 4.79 -22.17
CA LEU A 370 -8.83 5.54 -23.15
C LEU A 370 -8.14 4.59 -24.12
N GLU A 371 -8.18 4.95 -25.39
CA GLU A 371 -7.46 4.25 -26.44
C GLU A 371 -5.96 4.53 -26.34
N GLN A 372 -5.16 3.47 -26.35
CA GLN A 372 -3.71 3.55 -26.19
C GLN A 372 -2.96 3.09 -27.45
N ALA A 373 -3.60 2.23 -28.25
CA ALA A 373 -3.04 1.76 -29.49
C ALA A 373 -4.15 1.27 -30.43
N GLU A 374 -3.97 1.49 -31.73
CA GLU A 374 -4.82 0.94 -32.79
C GLU A 374 -3.92 0.42 -33.92
N SER A 375 -4.35 -0.65 -34.59
CA SER A 375 -3.69 -1.16 -35.80
C SER A 375 -4.35 -0.58 -37.05
N GLU A 376 -3.59 -0.48 -38.15
CA GLU A 376 -4.21 -0.36 -39.46
C GLU A 376 -5.08 -1.61 -39.76
N PRO A 377 -6.15 -1.48 -40.57
CA PRO A 377 -6.99 -2.60 -40.94
C PRO A 377 -6.29 -3.58 -41.88
N ASP A 378 -6.14 -4.83 -41.43
CA ASP A 378 -5.41 -5.91 -42.12
C ASP A 378 -6.11 -7.25 -41.83
N PRO A 379 -5.93 -8.33 -42.61
CA PRO A 379 -6.41 -9.66 -42.20
C PRO A 379 -5.68 -10.23 -40.97
N ILE A 380 -4.50 -9.70 -40.63
CA ILE A 380 -3.65 -10.10 -39.51
C ILE A 380 -3.11 -8.86 -38.77
N PRO A 381 -4.02 -8.05 -38.21
CA PRO A 381 -3.64 -6.82 -37.55
C PRO A 381 -2.79 -7.10 -36.33
N HIS A 382 -1.87 -6.20 -36.06
CA HIS A 382 -1.09 -6.19 -34.83
C HIS A 382 -0.92 -4.77 -34.34
N THR A 383 -0.74 -4.62 -33.04
CA THR A 383 -0.36 -3.34 -32.43
C THR A 383 0.50 -3.58 -31.21
N ARG A 384 1.23 -2.54 -30.78
CA ARG A 384 2.10 -2.57 -29.60
C ARG A 384 1.64 -1.55 -28.59
N VAL A 385 1.74 -1.89 -27.31
CA VAL A 385 1.41 -0.99 -26.21
C VAL A 385 2.37 -1.20 -25.05
N CYS A 386 2.80 -0.12 -24.40
CA CYS A 386 3.58 -0.17 -23.16
C CYS A 386 2.77 0.48 -22.04
N PRO A 387 1.91 -0.29 -21.34
CA PRO A 387 1.06 0.22 -20.26
C PRO A 387 1.81 1.04 -19.21
N ASN A 388 1.27 2.20 -18.87
CA ASN A 388 1.72 3.00 -17.72
C ASN A 388 0.98 2.63 -16.41
N ALA A 389 -0.05 1.79 -16.51
CA ALA A 389 -0.87 1.30 -15.41
C ALA A 389 -1.18 -0.19 -15.58
N SER A 390 -1.06 -0.95 -14.49
CA SER A 390 -1.44 -2.35 -14.44
C SER A 390 -2.95 -2.48 -14.32
N GLY A 391 -3.50 -3.61 -14.76
CA GLY A 391 -4.89 -4.01 -14.54
C GLY A 391 -5.53 -4.67 -15.75
N THR A 392 -6.86 -4.74 -15.74
CA THR A 392 -7.66 -5.31 -16.82
C THR A 392 -7.80 -4.32 -17.98
N TRP A 393 -7.13 -4.63 -19.08
CA TRP A 393 -7.21 -3.87 -20.32
C TRP A 393 -8.16 -4.53 -21.29
N ARG A 394 -8.80 -3.74 -22.14
CA ARG A 394 -9.76 -4.23 -23.13
C ARG A 394 -9.16 -4.20 -24.52
N ILE A 395 -9.14 -5.34 -25.18
CA ILE A 395 -8.76 -5.47 -26.58
C ILE A 395 -10.03 -5.62 -27.41
N GLU A 396 -10.23 -4.71 -28.35
CA GLU A 396 -11.38 -4.71 -29.24
C GLU A 396 -10.95 -5.10 -30.66
N LEU A 397 -11.55 -6.15 -31.22
CA LEU A 397 -11.39 -6.50 -32.64
C LEU A 397 -12.62 -6.04 -33.40
N LYS A 398 -12.41 -5.31 -34.49
CA LYS A 398 -13.49 -4.87 -35.37
C LYS A 398 -13.29 -5.42 -36.77
N MET A 399 -14.33 -6.06 -37.30
CA MET A 399 -14.33 -6.51 -38.70
C MET A 399 -14.79 -5.36 -39.60
N GLU A 400 -13.91 -4.80 -40.43
CA GLU A 400 -14.27 -3.73 -41.37
C GLU A 400 -14.83 -4.27 -42.68
N LEU A 401 -14.21 -5.34 -43.20
CA LEU A 401 -14.59 -5.98 -44.45
C LEU A 401 -14.44 -7.50 -44.34
N GLY A 402 -15.50 -8.21 -44.74
CA GLY A 402 -15.57 -9.66 -44.69
C GLY A 402 -16.31 -10.19 -43.46
N TYR A 403 -16.16 -11.48 -43.20
CA TYR A 403 -16.75 -12.20 -42.07
C TYR A 403 -16.00 -13.52 -41.84
N GLY A 404 -16.16 -14.09 -40.65
CA GLY A 404 -15.65 -15.43 -40.34
C GLY A 404 -15.05 -15.57 -38.96
N ALA A 405 -14.33 -16.68 -38.75
CA ALA A 405 -13.62 -16.94 -37.52
C ALA A 405 -12.37 -16.06 -37.40
N TYR A 406 -12.02 -15.71 -36.16
CA TYR A 406 -10.79 -15.01 -35.80
C TYR A 406 -10.14 -15.67 -34.59
N GLY A 407 -8.86 -15.39 -34.40
CA GLY A 407 -8.12 -15.65 -33.18
C GLY A 407 -7.30 -14.44 -32.79
N LEU A 408 -7.11 -14.26 -31.49
CA LEU A 408 -6.35 -13.18 -30.87
C LEU A 408 -5.38 -13.80 -29.86
N GLN A 409 -4.12 -13.35 -29.85
CA GLN A 409 -3.16 -13.72 -28.80
C GLN A 409 -2.34 -12.50 -28.38
N VAL A 410 -2.05 -12.42 -27.08
CA VAL A 410 -1.27 -11.34 -26.48
C VAL A 410 0.09 -11.87 -26.04
N PHE A 411 1.12 -11.09 -26.33
CA PHE A 411 2.51 -11.42 -26.02
C PHE A 411 3.12 -10.31 -25.16
N GLU A 412 3.94 -10.67 -24.17
CA GLU A 412 4.74 -9.76 -23.36
C GLU A 412 6.19 -9.78 -23.83
N GLY A 413 6.78 -8.60 -24.01
CA GLY A 413 8.14 -8.42 -24.51
C GLY A 413 8.16 -7.84 -25.92
N GLY A 414 9.25 -7.14 -26.24
CA GLY A 414 9.48 -6.53 -27.55
C GLY A 414 10.14 -5.18 -27.50
#